data_AF-A0A1Z5KZB1-F1
#
_entry.id   AF-A0A1Z5KZB1-F1
#
_cell.length_a   1.000
_cell.length_b   1.000
_cell.length_c   1.000
_cell.angle_alpha   90.00
_cell.angle_beta   90.00
_cell.angle_gamma   90.00
#
_symmetry.space_group_name_H-M   'P 1'
#
loop_
_entity.id
_entity.type
_entity.pdbx_description
1 polymer ?
#
loop_
_entity_poly.entity_id
_entity_poly.type
_entity_poly.pdbx_seq_one_letter_code
_entity_poly.pdbx_strand_id
1 'polypeptide(L)'
;MEHVMPVCVGNTDCRRSVVMVHNGTSWIPWFENFKDSKNETWRFHYESEKAGLEVPVMLRSGDVDMDGYPDFLVVLQGKDSVSKKKVRRAVVLLNSDCPQCPFGRKLVPYWNYGALESFNHVHLATFFDINEDGLMDVLLVNGSTDAPRIHALKSQFSDDACFIKVLTVSGPTKSNGLPQEGCMGQLSQSAHFSLQLPYVVFGLGQSPNFVDVLLIALPSN
;
A
#
# COMPACT_ATOMS: atom_id res chain seq x y z
N MET A 1 -9.42 14.22 3.39
CA MET A 1 -9.50 12.94 4.14
C MET A 1 -8.41 13.00 5.20
N GLU A 2 -8.76 13.02 6.49
CA GLU A 2 -7.73 13.16 7.54
C GLU A 2 -7.37 11.81 8.19
N HIS A 3 -8.39 11.00 8.48
CA HIS A 3 -8.22 9.72 9.17
C HIS A 3 -9.13 8.67 8.55
N VAL A 4 -8.62 7.44 8.40
CA VAL A 4 -9.37 6.26 7.96
C VAL A 4 -9.25 5.21 9.06
N MET A 5 -10.38 4.62 9.48
CA MET A 5 -10.39 3.64 10.57
C MET A 5 -11.34 2.48 10.27
N PRO A 6 -10.92 1.22 10.50
CA PRO A 6 -11.83 0.09 10.53
C PRO A 6 -12.63 0.10 11.84
N VAL A 7 -13.95 0.02 11.75
CA VAL A 7 -14.85 0.11 12.89
C VAL A 7 -15.87 -1.04 12.87
N CYS A 8 -16.07 -1.66 14.03
CA CYS A 8 -17.18 -2.55 14.27
C CYS A 8 -18.33 -1.76 14.91
N VAL A 9 -19.39 -1.52 14.14
CA VAL A 9 -20.49 -0.65 14.56
C VAL A 9 -21.51 -1.45 15.39
N GLY A 10 -21.82 -0.95 16.58
CA GLY A 10 -22.93 -1.40 17.42
C GLY A 10 -22.57 -2.50 18.44
N ASN A 11 -21.76 -3.50 18.09
CA ASN A 11 -21.38 -4.60 18.99
C ASN A 11 -19.95 -5.10 18.72
N THR A 12 -19.35 -5.76 19.72
CA THR A 12 -18.00 -6.35 19.69
C THR A 12 -17.89 -7.57 18.78
N ASP A 13 -19.02 -8.14 18.33
CA ASP A 13 -19.05 -9.30 17.42
C ASP A 13 -18.84 -8.94 15.93
N CYS A 14 -18.61 -7.65 15.64
CA CYS A 14 -18.27 -7.10 14.33
C CYS A 14 -19.24 -7.54 13.20
N ARG A 15 -20.52 -7.79 13.51
CA ARG A 15 -21.53 -8.11 12.48
C ARG A 15 -21.69 -7.00 11.44
N ARG A 16 -21.50 -5.75 11.85
CA ARG A 16 -21.47 -4.58 10.97
C ARG A 16 -20.06 -4.01 10.96
N SER A 17 -19.28 -4.44 9.97
CA SER A 17 -17.92 -3.95 9.73
C SER A 17 -17.96 -2.79 8.75
N VAL A 18 -17.34 -1.66 9.12
CA VAL A 18 -17.36 -0.42 8.35
C VAL A 18 -15.98 0.20 8.32
N VAL A 19 -15.51 0.61 7.15
CA VAL A 19 -14.38 1.54 7.04
C VAL A 19 -14.96 2.95 7.13
N MET A 20 -14.59 3.66 8.20
CA MET A 20 -15.01 5.03 8.46
C MET A 20 -13.91 5.99 8.03
N VAL A 21 -14.30 7.19 7.59
CA VAL A 21 -13.40 8.27 7.25
C VAL A 21 -13.80 9.57 7.96
N HIS A 22 -12.81 10.27 8.50
CA HIS A 22 -12.99 11.60 9.08
C HIS A 22 -12.85 12.68 8.01
N ASN A 23 -13.88 13.50 7.86
CA ASN A 23 -13.90 14.60 6.89
C ASN A 23 -13.42 15.95 7.46
N GLY A 24 -12.90 15.97 8.69
CA GLY A 24 -12.52 17.18 9.43
C GLY A 24 -13.56 17.62 10.48
N THR A 25 -14.82 17.19 10.34
CA THR A 25 -15.92 17.55 11.26
C THR A 25 -16.65 16.34 11.82
N SER A 26 -16.79 15.28 11.04
CA SER A 26 -17.51 14.07 11.45
C SER A 26 -16.92 12.82 10.79
N TRP A 27 -17.19 11.69 11.44
CA TRP A 27 -16.94 10.37 10.90
C TRP A 27 -18.08 9.96 9.98
N ILE A 28 -17.77 9.61 8.73
CA ILE A 28 -18.74 9.10 7.77
C ILE A 28 -18.35 7.70 7.30
N PRO A 29 -19.32 6.81 7.00
CA PRO A 29 -19.02 5.52 6.39
C PRO A 29 -18.44 5.71 4.99
N TRP A 30 -17.27 5.12 4.73
CA TRP A 30 -16.68 5.08 3.41
C TRP A 30 -16.97 3.76 2.70
N PHE A 31 -16.97 2.64 3.44
CA PHE A 31 -17.23 1.31 2.89
C PHE A 31 -17.85 0.35 3.91
N GLU A 32 -18.90 -0.38 3.51
CA GLU A 32 -19.60 -1.36 4.37
C GLU A 32 -19.87 -2.72 3.70
N ASN A 33 -19.71 -2.84 2.36
CA ASN A 33 -20.20 -4.00 1.61
C ASN A 33 -19.14 -5.10 1.43
N PHE A 34 -18.82 -5.81 2.51
CA PHE A 34 -17.87 -6.93 2.51
C PHE A 34 -18.48 -8.24 1.98
N LYS A 35 -19.08 -8.22 0.79
CA LYS A 35 -19.61 -9.42 0.14
C LYS A 35 -18.73 -9.88 -1.01
N ASP A 36 -18.49 -11.18 -1.07
CA ASP A 36 -17.79 -11.79 -2.20
C ASP A 36 -18.72 -12.09 -3.39
N SER A 37 -18.15 -12.59 -4.48
CA SER A 37 -18.89 -12.97 -5.69
C SER A 37 -19.90 -14.11 -5.48
N LYS A 38 -19.80 -14.84 -4.36
CA LYS A 38 -20.71 -15.91 -3.95
C LYS A 38 -21.76 -15.41 -2.94
N ASN A 39 -21.83 -14.10 -2.72
CA ASN A 39 -22.72 -13.42 -1.78
C ASN A 39 -22.52 -13.85 -0.31
N GLU A 40 -21.35 -14.41 0.04
CA GLU A 40 -20.98 -14.65 1.43
C GLU A 40 -20.54 -13.32 2.05
N THR A 41 -20.96 -13.09 3.30
CA THR A 41 -20.63 -11.86 4.03
C THR A 41 -19.39 -12.08 4.89
N TRP A 42 -18.38 -11.26 4.62
CA TRP A 42 -17.14 -11.19 5.37
C TRP A 42 -17.20 -10.03 6.36
N ARG A 43 -16.33 -10.06 7.38
CA ARG A 43 -16.29 -9.05 8.43
C ARG A 43 -14.93 -8.95 9.07
N PHE A 44 -14.68 -7.82 9.74
CA PHE A 44 -13.56 -7.69 10.65
C PHE A 44 -13.63 -8.75 11.75
N HIS A 45 -12.44 -9.15 12.19
CA HIS A 45 -12.29 -10.12 13.24
C HIS A 45 -11.24 -9.63 14.23
N TYR A 46 -11.55 -9.85 15.49
CA TYR A 46 -10.66 -9.63 16.61
C TYR A 46 -10.57 -10.94 17.38
N GLU A 47 -9.34 -11.38 17.66
CA GLU A 47 -9.06 -12.62 18.37
C GLU A 47 -8.69 -12.27 19.82
N SER A 48 -9.52 -12.69 20.77
CA SER A 48 -9.33 -12.43 22.20
C SER A 48 -8.38 -13.46 22.83
N GLU A 49 -7.31 -12.94 23.43
CA GLU A 49 -6.32 -13.47 24.41
C GLU A 49 -5.73 -14.90 24.28
N LYS A 50 -6.37 -15.87 23.62
CA LYS A 50 -5.92 -17.28 23.65
C LYS A 50 -4.64 -17.58 22.88
N ALA A 51 -4.16 -16.67 22.03
CA ALA A 51 -3.02 -16.90 21.13
C ALA A 51 -1.72 -16.19 21.55
N GLY A 52 -1.68 -15.50 22.70
CA GLY A 52 -0.48 -14.78 23.18
C GLY A 52 -0.08 -13.55 22.34
N LEU A 53 -0.72 -13.32 21.19
CA LEU A 53 -0.59 -12.12 20.35
C LEU A 53 -1.98 -11.61 19.98
N GLU A 54 -2.34 -10.46 20.53
CA GLU A 54 -3.58 -9.76 20.20
C GLU A 54 -3.33 -8.88 18.96
N VAL A 55 -3.91 -9.25 17.82
CA VAL A 55 -3.82 -8.47 16.59
C VAL A 55 -5.10 -7.66 16.46
N PRO A 56 -5.06 -6.33 16.61
CA PRO A 56 -6.25 -5.50 16.41
C PRO A 56 -6.68 -5.52 14.95
N VAL A 57 -7.94 -5.17 14.70
CA VAL A 57 -8.42 -4.92 13.34
C VAL A 57 -7.61 -3.77 12.75
N MET A 58 -6.87 -4.03 11.67
CA MET A 58 -6.01 -3.04 11.02
C MET A 58 -6.24 -3.03 9.51
N LEU A 59 -6.18 -1.82 8.95
CA LEU A 59 -6.01 -1.60 7.52
C LEU A 59 -4.53 -1.32 7.28
N ARG A 60 -3.85 -2.14 6.48
CA ARG A 60 -2.46 -1.91 6.10
C ARG A 60 -2.46 -1.15 4.79
N SER A 61 -1.95 0.07 4.81
CA SER A 61 -1.91 0.93 3.63
C SER A 61 -0.75 0.58 2.71
N GLY A 62 -0.98 0.64 1.42
CA GLY A 62 0.01 0.54 0.34
C GLY A 62 -0.66 0.89 -0.98
N ASP A 63 0.09 1.36 -1.96
CA ASP A 63 -0.40 1.65 -3.31
C ASP A 63 -0.01 0.47 -4.20
N VAL A 64 -0.95 -0.44 -4.46
CA VAL A 64 -0.65 -1.72 -5.13
C VAL A 64 -0.84 -1.68 -6.64
N ASP A 65 -1.55 -0.68 -7.14
CA ASP A 65 -1.78 -0.45 -8.57
C ASP A 65 -1.09 0.81 -9.10
N MET A 66 -0.33 1.50 -8.25
CA MET A 66 0.51 2.66 -8.57
C MET A 66 -0.29 3.85 -9.12
N ASP A 67 -1.53 4.03 -8.67
CA ASP A 67 -2.39 5.12 -9.11
C ASP A 67 -2.19 6.43 -8.31
N GLY A 68 -1.30 6.39 -7.30
CA GLY A 68 -1.00 7.51 -6.41
C GLY A 68 -1.97 7.64 -5.23
N TYR A 69 -2.89 6.70 -5.05
CA TYR A 69 -3.84 6.66 -3.94
C TYR A 69 -3.58 5.42 -3.07
N PRO A 70 -3.65 5.55 -1.73
CA PRO A 70 -3.44 4.41 -0.86
C PRO A 70 -4.59 3.41 -0.94
N ASP A 71 -4.26 2.16 -1.25
CA ASP A 71 -5.09 0.98 -1.07
C ASP A 71 -4.91 0.40 0.33
N PHE A 72 -5.73 -0.60 0.67
CA PHE A 72 -5.68 -1.23 1.98
C PHE A 72 -5.71 -2.76 1.90
N LEU A 73 -4.75 -3.41 2.56
CA LEU A 73 -4.81 -4.83 2.85
C LEU A 73 -5.47 -5.06 4.21
N VAL A 74 -6.44 -5.96 4.25
CA VAL A 74 -7.21 -6.27 5.46
C VAL A 74 -7.42 -7.77 5.62
N VAL A 75 -7.41 -8.25 6.86
CA VAL A 75 -7.76 -9.65 7.18
C VAL A 75 -9.23 -9.70 7.58
N LEU A 76 -10.02 -10.50 6.87
CA LEU A 76 -11.45 -10.66 7.08
C LEU A 76 -11.79 -12.10 7.46
N GLN A 77 -12.83 -12.26 8.27
CA GLN A 77 -13.42 -13.55 8.60
C GLN A 77 -14.75 -13.74 7.86
N GLY A 78 -14.88 -14.88 7.19
CA GLY A 78 -16.09 -15.30 6.49
C GLY A 78 -16.32 -16.80 6.66
N LYS A 79 -17.07 -17.40 5.73
CA LYS A 79 -17.21 -18.86 5.64
C LYS A 79 -16.59 -19.34 4.34
N ASP A 80 -15.89 -20.46 4.44
CA ASP A 80 -15.39 -21.14 3.26
C ASP A 80 -16.57 -21.67 2.44
N SER A 81 -16.50 -21.49 1.12
CA SER A 81 -17.63 -21.78 0.23
C SER A 81 -18.01 -23.27 0.24
N VAL A 82 -17.02 -24.15 0.40
CA VAL A 82 -17.15 -25.61 0.32
C VAL A 82 -17.46 -26.19 1.70
N SER A 83 -16.58 -25.97 2.68
CA SER A 83 -16.67 -26.57 4.01
C SER A 83 -17.66 -25.88 4.95
N LYS A 84 -18.12 -24.66 4.60
CA LYS A 84 -18.97 -23.79 5.44
C LYS A 84 -18.39 -23.45 6.81
N LYS A 85 -17.12 -23.81 7.07
CA LYS A 85 -16.41 -23.47 8.30
C LYS A 85 -15.96 -22.01 8.26
N LYS A 86 -15.82 -21.42 9.45
CA LYS A 86 -15.23 -20.08 9.57
C LYS A 86 -13.79 -20.11 9.07
N VAL A 87 -13.45 -19.17 8.21
CA VAL A 87 -12.08 -18.99 7.71
C VAL A 87 -11.72 -17.52 7.72
N ARG A 88 -10.41 -17.27 7.82
CA ARG A 88 -9.82 -15.94 7.73
C ARG A 88 -8.96 -15.85 6.47
N ARG A 89 -9.11 -14.76 5.72
CA ARG A 89 -8.36 -14.48 4.49
C ARG A 89 -7.92 -13.02 4.45
N ALA A 90 -6.81 -12.77 3.77
CA ALA A 90 -6.39 -11.41 3.42
C ALA A 90 -7.07 -10.96 2.13
N VAL A 91 -7.48 -9.69 2.08
CA VAL A 91 -8.20 -9.09 0.97
C VAL A 91 -7.66 -7.68 0.75
N VAL A 92 -7.43 -7.31 -0.51
CA VAL A 92 -7.07 -5.94 -0.89
C VAL A 92 -8.35 -5.15 -1.12
N LEU A 93 -8.40 -3.92 -0.62
CA LEU A 93 -9.43 -2.92 -0.89
C LEU A 93 -8.78 -1.83 -1.74
N LEU A 94 -9.11 -1.81 -3.04
CA LEU A 94 -8.59 -0.82 -3.97
C LEU A 94 -9.30 0.52 -3.81
N ASN A 95 -8.55 1.61 -3.82
CA ASN A 95 -9.05 2.97 -3.70
C ASN A 95 -9.32 3.59 -5.09
N SER A 96 -10.38 3.12 -5.73
CA SER A 96 -10.68 3.48 -7.11
C SER A 96 -11.40 4.82 -7.26
N ASP A 97 -11.18 5.47 -8.41
CA ASP A 97 -11.90 6.67 -8.83
C ASP A 97 -13.43 6.47 -8.81
N CYS A 98 -14.12 7.48 -8.27
CA CYS A 98 -15.57 7.54 -8.24
C CYS A 98 -16.02 9.00 -8.08
N PRO A 99 -16.27 9.74 -9.17
CA PRO A 99 -16.61 11.16 -9.12
C PRO A 99 -17.89 11.48 -8.34
N GLN A 100 -18.80 10.50 -8.21
CA GLN A 100 -20.07 10.64 -7.48
C GLN A 100 -19.99 10.23 -6.01
N CYS A 101 -18.86 9.66 -5.57
CA CYS A 101 -18.65 9.21 -4.20
C CYS A 101 -18.07 10.34 -3.33
N PRO A 102 -18.20 10.26 -2.00
CA PRO A 102 -17.47 11.13 -1.09
C PRO A 102 -15.97 11.14 -1.43
N PHE A 103 -15.36 12.32 -1.47
CA PHE A 103 -13.95 12.52 -1.83
C PHE A 103 -13.57 12.07 -3.25
N GLY A 104 -14.54 11.83 -4.13
CA GLY A 104 -14.29 11.39 -5.51
C GLY A 104 -13.74 9.96 -5.58
N ARG A 105 -13.86 9.15 -4.51
CA ARG A 105 -13.17 7.87 -4.37
C ARG A 105 -14.02 6.85 -3.62
N LYS A 106 -13.80 5.56 -3.89
CA LYS A 106 -14.46 4.44 -3.21
C LYS A 106 -13.52 3.28 -2.99
N LEU A 107 -13.80 2.47 -1.98
CA LEU A 107 -13.13 1.19 -1.80
C LEU A 107 -13.82 0.08 -2.57
N VAL A 108 -13.05 -0.71 -3.30
CA VAL A 108 -13.50 -1.88 -4.07
C VAL A 108 -12.73 -3.11 -3.61
N PRO A 109 -13.39 -4.14 -3.04
CA PRO A 109 -12.70 -5.35 -2.64
C PRO A 109 -12.18 -6.14 -3.84
N TYR A 110 -10.89 -6.44 -3.81
CA TYR A 110 -10.22 -7.33 -4.74
C TYR A 110 -9.91 -8.66 -4.06
N TRP A 111 -10.86 -9.59 -4.17
CA TRP A 111 -10.83 -10.89 -3.51
C TRP A 111 -9.75 -11.85 -4.04
N ASN A 112 -9.40 -11.70 -5.32
CA ASN A 112 -8.51 -12.61 -6.04
C ASN A 112 -7.19 -11.92 -6.40
N TYR A 113 -6.69 -11.05 -5.51
CA TYR A 113 -5.40 -10.40 -5.70
C TYR A 113 -4.26 -11.43 -5.54
N GLY A 114 -3.60 -11.76 -6.65
CA GLY A 114 -2.55 -12.77 -6.71
C GLY A 114 -3.00 -14.13 -6.15
N ALA A 115 -2.20 -14.70 -5.25
CA ALA A 115 -2.49 -15.99 -4.62
C ALA A 115 -3.27 -15.89 -3.30
N LEU A 116 -3.71 -14.70 -2.87
CA LEU A 116 -4.26 -14.47 -1.53
C LEU A 116 -5.51 -15.33 -1.22
N GLU A 117 -6.36 -15.62 -2.20
CA GLU A 117 -7.55 -16.46 -2.01
C GLU A 117 -7.18 -17.88 -1.54
N SER A 118 -5.97 -18.36 -1.86
CA SER A 118 -5.50 -19.72 -1.53
C SER A 118 -5.11 -19.88 -0.06
N PHE A 119 -4.94 -18.78 0.68
CA PHE A 119 -4.51 -18.80 2.07
C PHE A 119 -5.70 -18.72 3.03
N ASN A 120 -5.96 -19.82 3.72
CA ASN A 120 -6.90 -19.86 4.84
C ASN A 120 -6.16 -19.70 6.18
N HIS A 121 -6.90 -19.30 7.21
CA HIS A 121 -6.40 -19.06 8.57
C HIS A 121 -5.28 -18.02 8.62
N VAL A 122 -5.45 -16.92 7.86
CA VAL A 122 -4.53 -15.78 7.93
C VAL A 122 -4.69 -15.06 9.27
N HIS A 123 -3.58 -14.82 9.95
CA HIS A 123 -3.50 -14.06 11.20
C HIS A 123 -3.08 -12.61 10.95
N LEU A 124 -2.09 -12.42 10.09
CA LEU A 124 -1.53 -11.12 9.75
C LEU A 124 -1.19 -11.10 8.27
N ALA A 125 -1.41 -9.97 7.62
CA ALA A 125 -0.86 -9.67 6.31
C ALA A 125 -0.44 -8.21 6.27
N THR A 126 0.64 -7.90 5.56
CA THR A 126 1.11 -6.54 5.33
C THR A 126 1.74 -6.44 3.96
N PHE A 127 1.64 -5.24 3.41
CA PHE A 127 2.41 -4.81 2.27
C PHE A 127 3.88 -4.60 2.67
N PHE A 128 4.79 -4.98 1.77
CA PHE A 128 6.23 -4.76 1.90
C PHE A 128 6.87 -4.93 0.52
N ASP A 129 7.69 -3.98 0.08
CA ASP A 129 8.47 -4.11 -1.16
C ASP A 129 9.76 -4.89 -0.88
N ILE A 130 9.79 -6.19 -1.20
CA ILE A 130 10.91 -7.09 -0.83
C ILE A 130 12.13 -6.82 -1.69
N ASN A 131 11.92 -6.45 -2.96
CA ASN A 131 13.00 -6.24 -3.91
C ASN A 131 13.42 -4.76 -4.01
N GLU A 132 12.72 -3.86 -3.33
CA GLU A 132 12.86 -2.41 -3.43
C GLU A 132 12.59 -1.87 -4.84
N ASP A 133 11.74 -2.55 -5.62
CA ASP A 133 11.48 -2.25 -7.03
C ASP A 133 10.27 -1.33 -7.25
N GLY A 134 9.65 -0.85 -6.17
CA GLY A 134 8.46 -0.01 -6.19
C GLY A 134 7.17 -0.80 -6.33
N LEU A 135 7.24 -2.13 -6.47
CA LEU A 135 6.07 -3.00 -6.50
C LEU A 135 5.77 -3.52 -5.10
N MET A 136 4.52 -3.38 -4.69
CA MET A 136 4.13 -3.79 -3.35
C MET A 136 3.95 -5.31 -3.29
N ASP A 137 4.87 -6.02 -2.63
CA ASP A 137 4.70 -7.43 -2.30
C ASP A 137 3.84 -7.60 -1.04
N VAL A 138 3.42 -8.85 -0.78
CA VAL A 138 2.64 -9.18 0.43
C VAL A 138 3.39 -10.18 1.31
N LEU A 139 3.62 -9.80 2.56
CA LEU A 139 4.01 -10.69 3.63
C LEU A 139 2.77 -11.12 4.41
N LEU A 140 2.59 -12.43 4.61
CA LEU A 140 1.45 -12.95 5.38
C LEU A 140 1.85 -14.10 6.31
N VAL A 141 1.12 -14.21 7.42
CA VAL A 141 1.24 -15.30 8.39
C VAL A 141 -0.08 -16.06 8.43
N ASN A 142 -0.03 -17.36 8.19
CA ASN A 142 -1.21 -18.24 8.31
C ASN A 142 -0.88 -19.54 9.04
N GLY A 143 -1.90 -20.34 9.36
CA GLY A 143 -1.73 -21.66 9.98
C GLY A 143 -2.49 -21.77 11.30
N SER A 144 -2.05 -22.69 12.16
CA SER A 144 -2.51 -22.72 13.56
C SER A 144 -1.62 -21.82 14.42
N THR A 145 -2.13 -21.43 15.57
CA THR A 145 -1.37 -20.67 16.58
C THR A 145 -0.07 -21.37 16.99
N ASP A 146 -0.09 -22.70 17.04
CA ASP A 146 1.07 -23.51 17.46
C ASP A 146 2.05 -23.82 16.32
N ALA A 147 1.65 -23.56 15.07
CA ALA A 147 2.47 -23.81 13.88
C ALA A 147 2.23 -22.72 12.81
N PRO A 148 2.56 -21.46 13.11
CA PRO A 148 2.41 -20.37 12.16
C PRO A 148 3.42 -20.53 11.02
N ARG A 149 3.00 -20.13 9.81
CA ARG A 149 3.83 -20.12 8.61
C ARG A 149 3.85 -18.73 8.03
N ILE A 150 5.06 -18.26 7.71
CA ILE A 150 5.28 -16.97 7.07
C ILE A 150 5.45 -17.22 5.58
N HIS A 151 4.75 -16.42 4.77
CA HIS A 151 4.81 -16.44 3.32
C HIS A 151 5.15 -15.05 2.79
N ALA A 152 5.92 -15.02 1.71
CA ALA A 152 6.22 -13.84 0.92
C ALA A 152 5.66 -14.06 -0.49
N LEU A 153 4.70 -13.22 -0.88
CA LEU A 153 4.08 -13.25 -2.20
C LEU A 153 4.61 -12.08 -3.00
N LYS A 154 5.47 -12.38 -3.98
CA LYS A 154 6.04 -11.36 -4.86
C LYS A 154 5.04 -10.92 -5.91
N SER A 155 4.85 -9.62 -6.04
CA SER A 155 4.12 -8.99 -7.13
C SER A 155 5.01 -8.96 -8.37
N GLN A 156 4.42 -9.20 -9.54
CA GLN A 156 5.08 -9.04 -10.83
C GLN A 156 4.20 -8.10 -11.63
N PHE A 157 4.44 -6.81 -11.49
CA PHE A 157 3.82 -5.79 -12.35
C PHE A 157 4.74 -5.61 -13.55
N SER A 158 4.16 -5.61 -14.76
CA SER A 158 4.92 -5.61 -16.01
C SER A 158 4.98 -4.23 -16.67
N ASP A 159 4.92 -3.15 -15.89
CA ASP A 159 5.05 -1.80 -16.42
C ASP A 159 6.27 -1.12 -15.79
N ASP A 160 7.20 -0.70 -16.65
CA ASP A 160 8.50 -0.15 -16.28
C ASP A 160 8.34 1.20 -15.55
N ALA A 161 8.33 1.17 -14.22
CA ALA A 161 8.42 2.39 -13.42
C ALA A 161 9.90 2.82 -13.28
N CYS A 162 10.22 4.04 -13.70
CA CYS A 162 11.53 4.67 -13.46
C CYS A 162 11.39 5.70 -12.33
N PHE A 163 12.16 5.57 -11.26
CA PHE A 163 12.25 6.59 -10.20
C PHE A 163 13.53 7.43 -10.34
N ILE A 164 13.45 8.70 -9.94
CA ILE A 164 14.60 9.61 -9.87
C ILE A 164 14.91 9.88 -8.39
N LYS A 165 16.12 9.53 -7.96
CA LYS A 165 16.62 9.81 -6.61
C LYS A 165 17.56 11.02 -6.66
N VAL A 166 17.17 12.12 -6.04
CA VAL A 166 17.99 13.35 -5.97
C VAL A 166 18.57 13.49 -4.56
N LEU A 167 19.90 13.49 -4.46
CA LEU A 167 20.62 13.86 -3.24
C LEU A 167 21.16 15.28 -3.39
N THR A 168 20.77 16.17 -2.50
CA THR A 168 21.29 17.53 -2.44
C THR A 168 22.35 17.66 -1.35
N VAL A 169 23.52 18.20 -1.70
CA VAL A 169 24.59 18.47 -0.75
C VAL A 169 24.71 19.99 -0.59
N SER A 170 24.54 20.50 0.63
CA SER A 170 24.77 21.90 0.97
C SER A 170 26.27 22.15 1.13
N GLY A 171 26.93 22.55 0.05
CA GLY A 171 28.33 22.97 0.03
C GLY A 171 28.46 24.29 -0.73
N PRO A 172 29.30 25.25 -0.27
CA PRO A 172 29.41 26.55 -0.90
C PRO A 172 29.90 26.42 -2.35
N THR A 173 29.00 26.65 -3.31
CA THR A 173 29.37 26.87 -4.72
C THR A 173 29.84 28.31 -4.92
N LYS A 174 30.61 28.54 -6.00
CA LYS A 174 30.99 29.90 -6.41
C LYS A 174 29.71 30.73 -6.63
N SER A 175 29.48 31.69 -5.74
CA SER A 175 28.27 32.51 -5.67
C SER A 175 28.25 33.59 -6.76
N ASN A 176 28.09 33.21 -8.02
CA ASN A 176 27.82 34.14 -9.11
C ASN A 176 26.31 34.25 -9.46
N GLY A 177 25.45 33.45 -8.80
CA GLY A 177 23.99 33.53 -8.97
C GLY A 177 23.47 33.04 -10.33
N LEU A 178 24.31 32.38 -11.11
CA LEU A 178 23.95 31.84 -12.42
C LEU A 178 23.39 30.41 -12.28
N PRO A 179 22.43 30.00 -13.13
CA PRO A 179 21.97 28.61 -13.21
C PRO A 179 23.14 27.66 -13.45
N GLN A 180 23.10 26.50 -12.80
CA GLN A 180 24.04 25.40 -13.07
C GLN A 180 23.32 24.35 -13.89
N GLU A 181 23.92 23.98 -15.02
CA GLU A 181 23.43 22.90 -15.89
C GLU A 181 24.34 21.69 -15.73
N GLY A 182 23.75 20.49 -15.76
CA GLY A 182 24.51 19.25 -15.87
C GLY A 182 23.64 18.17 -16.51
N CYS A 183 24.28 17.38 -17.37
CA CYS A 183 23.65 16.31 -18.11
C CYS A 183 24.34 15.00 -17.77
N MET A 184 23.57 13.94 -17.57
CA MET A 184 24.11 12.62 -17.29
C MET A 184 23.14 11.54 -17.74
N GLY A 185 23.69 10.44 -18.25
CA GLY A 185 22.90 9.24 -18.49
C GLY A 185 22.55 8.61 -17.15
N GLN A 186 21.28 8.34 -16.92
CA GLN A 186 20.85 7.54 -15.78
C GLN A 186 20.83 6.07 -16.23
N LEU A 187 21.51 5.20 -15.48
CA LEU A 187 21.32 3.76 -15.65
C LEU A 187 19.95 3.38 -15.07
N SER A 188 19.27 2.42 -15.69
CA SER A 188 18.08 1.82 -15.09
C SER A 188 18.47 1.20 -13.75
N GLN A 189 17.75 1.59 -12.70
CA GLN A 189 17.90 1.00 -11.37
C GLN A 189 16.50 0.70 -10.84
N SER A 190 16.31 -0.51 -10.35
CA SER A 190 15.05 -1.01 -9.78
C SER A 190 15.16 -1.22 -8.26
N ALA A 191 16.03 -0.46 -7.58
CA ALA A 191 16.30 -0.61 -6.14
C ALA A 191 16.69 0.70 -5.44
N HIS A 192 16.49 0.79 -4.12
CA HIS A 192 16.71 1.99 -3.30
C HIS A 192 18.15 2.15 -2.74
N PHE A 193 19.15 1.56 -3.39
CA PHE A 193 20.57 1.69 -3.02
C PHE A 193 21.12 3.13 -3.23
N SER A 194 22.36 3.36 -2.80
CA SER A 194 23.13 4.58 -3.13
C SER A 194 23.14 4.81 -4.64
N LEU A 195 23.11 6.08 -5.09
CA LEU A 195 23.11 6.42 -6.52
C LEU A 195 24.21 5.65 -7.26
N GLN A 196 23.79 4.81 -8.21
CA GLN A 196 24.74 4.15 -9.09
C GLN A 196 25.34 5.19 -10.03
N LEU A 197 26.65 5.11 -10.24
CA LEU A 197 27.31 5.94 -11.24
C LEU A 197 26.76 5.56 -12.63
N PRO A 198 26.45 6.54 -13.49
CA PRO A 198 26.84 7.93 -13.35
C PRO A 198 25.75 8.81 -12.70
N TYR A 199 26.13 9.67 -11.74
CA TYR A 199 25.28 10.70 -11.14
C TYR A 199 25.96 12.07 -11.15
N VAL A 200 25.15 13.15 -11.20
CA VAL A 200 25.66 14.53 -11.09
C VAL A 200 25.39 15.05 -9.70
N VAL A 201 26.43 15.57 -9.05
CA VAL A 201 26.29 16.33 -7.81
C VAL A 201 26.31 17.81 -8.15
N PHE A 202 25.22 18.50 -7.87
CA PHE A 202 25.18 19.95 -7.87
C PHE A 202 25.33 20.46 -6.44
N GLY A 203 26.22 21.43 -6.24
CA GLY A 203 26.35 22.08 -4.96
C GLY A 203 25.29 23.17 -4.82
N LEU A 204 24.62 23.20 -3.67
CA LEU A 204 23.58 24.19 -3.39
C LEU A 204 24.16 25.51 -2.85
N GLY A 205 23.62 26.64 -3.32
CA GLY A 205 23.92 27.97 -2.79
C GLY A 205 23.25 28.22 -1.42
N GLN A 206 23.52 29.38 -0.81
CA GLN A 206 22.95 29.74 0.50
C GLN A 206 21.45 30.08 0.47
N SER A 207 20.83 30.22 -0.70
CA SER A 207 19.42 30.64 -0.86
C SER A 207 18.88 30.28 -2.25
N PRO A 208 17.55 30.30 -2.41
CA PRO A 208 16.67 29.13 -2.43
C PRO A 208 17.18 27.97 -3.33
N ASN A 209 16.98 26.76 -2.82
CA ASN A 209 17.56 25.54 -3.37
C ASN A 209 16.45 24.64 -3.91
N PHE A 210 16.18 24.75 -5.21
CA PHE A 210 15.20 23.92 -5.91
C PHE A 210 15.71 23.60 -7.31
N VAL A 211 15.22 22.51 -7.88
CA VAL A 211 15.39 22.22 -9.30
C VAL A 211 14.31 22.99 -10.05
N ASP A 212 14.71 23.96 -10.87
CA ASP A 212 13.77 24.82 -11.62
C ASP A 212 13.26 24.10 -12.88
N VAL A 213 14.17 23.47 -13.62
CA VAL A 213 13.87 22.76 -14.86
C VAL A 213 14.53 21.39 -14.85
N LEU A 214 13.74 20.35 -15.09
CA LEU A 214 14.22 18.99 -15.34
C LEU A 214 13.82 18.58 -16.76
N LEU A 215 14.81 18.29 -17.59
CA LEU A 215 14.61 17.78 -18.95
C LEU A 215 14.97 16.29 -18.96
N ILE A 216 13.99 15.45 -19.29
CA ILE A 216 14.17 14.01 -19.45
C ILE A 216 14.01 13.69 -20.94
N ALA A 217 15.02 13.03 -21.51
CA ALA A 217 15.01 12.57 -22.88
C ALA A 217 15.28 11.06 -22.92
N LEU A 218 14.45 10.32 -23.64
CA LEU A 218 14.70 8.92 -23.95
C LEU A 218 15.45 8.85 -25.29
N PRO A 219 16.53 8.07 -25.40
CA PRO A 219 17.17 7.85 -26.69
C PRO A 219 16.16 7.19 -27.64
N SER A 220 15.94 7.80 -28.80
CA SER A 220 15.20 7.19 -29.89
C SER A 220 16.07 6.11 -30.53
N ASN A 221 15.59 4.86 -30.52
CA ASN A 221 16.16 3.78 -31.35
C ASN A 221 16.06 4.12 -32.84
#